data_AF-A0A7H4N0A3-F1
#
_entry.id   AF-A0A7H4N0A3-F1
#
_cell.length_a   1.000
_cell.length_b   1.000
_cell.length_c   1.000
_cell.angle_alpha   90.00
_cell.angle_beta   90.00
_cell.angle_gamma   90.00
#
_symmetry.space_group_name_H-M   'P 1'
#
loop_
_entity.id
_entity.type
_entity.pdbx_description
1 polymer ?
#
loop_
_entity_poly.entity_id
_entity_poly.type
_entity_poly.pdbx_seq_one_letter_code
_entity_poly.pdbx_strand_id
1 'polypeptide(L)'
;MLTEIVRFNRLAKQALAGAFDPGATLQTFLERHRFSPFSHATISCRWGPLSGLRRCRRCAASRWRCSCASLIITGLLDIRQRPQWYVVPGGSREYVRALLARSGDRLRLRLNAPVQNVIRHQDGVTLQLASGEQHFDQAIFACHSAEALAMLADPTLAEREILGDIGWQRNEVVLHSDPRWLPVRKRAWASWNYRLSEQDQASTCVTYNMNILQGLPADAPLFCVTLNPPTPVDPRFVWKRMVYEHPLFNPQSWSAQMRREEINGRQRSWFCGAYWYNGFHEDGVRSALDVVNGIIAAENL
;
A
#
# COMPACT_ATOMS: atom_id res chain seq x y z
N MET A 1 28.95 -0.02 -10.23
CA MET A 1 27.53 0.41 -10.24
C MET A 1 26.58 -0.71 -10.69
N LEU A 2 26.54 -1.09 -11.97
CA LEU A 2 25.65 -2.18 -12.43
C LEU A 2 26.00 -3.54 -11.80
N THR A 3 27.30 -3.81 -11.61
CA THR A 3 27.81 -5.00 -10.92
C THR A 3 27.37 -5.09 -9.46
N GLU A 4 27.24 -3.95 -8.77
CA GLU A 4 26.73 -3.92 -7.39
C GLU A 4 25.22 -4.23 -7.35
N ILE A 5 24.43 -3.77 -8.32
CA ILE A 5 23.01 -4.13 -8.41
C ILE A 5 22.85 -5.64 -8.63
N VAL A 6 23.63 -6.22 -9.54
CA VAL A 6 23.65 -7.69 -9.77
C VAL A 6 24.06 -8.43 -8.49
N ARG A 7 25.09 -7.94 -7.79
CA ARG A 7 25.56 -8.51 -6.53
C ARG A 7 24.46 -8.47 -5.47
N PHE A 8 23.78 -7.33 -5.32
CA PHE A 8 22.66 -7.16 -4.39
C PHE A 8 21.54 -8.13 -4.69
N ASN A 9 21.10 -8.22 -5.95
CA ASN A 9 20.00 -9.10 -6.35
C ASN A 9 20.30 -10.57 -6.00
N ARG A 10 21.52 -11.04 -6.25
CA ARG A 10 21.95 -12.40 -5.89
C ARG A 10 21.98 -12.62 -4.37
N LEU A 11 22.61 -11.71 -3.61
CA LEU A 11 22.73 -11.84 -2.16
C LEU A 11 21.36 -11.76 -1.48
N ALA A 12 20.48 -10.88 -1.96
CA ALA A 12 19.12 -10.75 -1.44
C ALA A 12 18.33 -12.06 -1.61
N LYS A 13 18.39 -12.68 -2.79
CA LYS A 13 17.76 -13.99 -3.05
C LYS A 13 18.30 -15.09 -2.14
N GLN A 14 19.63 -15.13 -1.92
CA GLN A 14 20.25 -16.12 -1.03
C GLN A 14 19.83 -15.92 0.43
N ALA A 15 19.82 -14.67 0.91
CA ALA A 15 19.39 -14.34 2.27
C ALA A 15 17.93 -14.69 2.54
N LEU A 16 17.08 -14.75 1.50
CA LEU A 16 15.68 -15.13 1.62
C LEU A 16 15.47 -16.65 1.68
N ALA A 17 16.39 -17.42 1.11
CA ALA A 17 16.34 -18.89 1.14
C ALA A 17 16.93 -19.48 2.44
N GLY A 18 17.70 -18.70 3.21
CA GLY A 18 18.37 -19.14 4.44
C GLY A 18 17.64 -18.83 5.75
N ALA A 19 18.28 -19.19 6.87
CA ALA A 19 17.80 -18.85 8.22
C ALA A 19 17.78 -17.34 8.45
N PHE A 20 16.71 -16.86 9.07
CA PHE A 20 16.37 -15.43 9.15
C PHE A 20 16.74 -14.83 10.50
N ASP A 21 17.35 -13.64 10.47
CA ASP A 21 17.54 -12.78 11.64
C ASP A 21 16.33 -11.84 11.81
N PRO A 22 15.54 -12.01 12.90
CA PRO A 22 14.41 -11.15 13.25
C PRO A 22 14.69 -9.64 13.24
N GLY A 23 15.92 -9.22 13.51
CA GLY A 23 16.33 -7.82 13.61
C GLY A 23 16.96 -7.25 12.34
N ALA A 24 17.14 -8.05 11.29
CA ALA A 24 17.77 -7.58 10.06
C ALA A 24 16.91 -6.56 9.32
N THR A 25 17.55 -5.48 8.87
CA THR A 25 16.94 -4.42 8.06
C THR A 25 17.68 -4.26 6.74
N LEU A 26 17.11 -3.52 5.79
CA LEU A 26 17.79 -3.20 4.54
C LEU A 26 19.11 -2.47 4.79
N GLN A 27 19.15 -1.56 5.78
CA GLN A 27 20.38 -0.84 6.12
C GLN A 27 21.47 -1.78 6.63
N THR A 28 21.16 -2.61 7.63
CA THR A 28 22.16 -3.51 8.22
C THR A 28 22.66 -4.54 7.21
N PHE A 29 21.81 -4.97 6.28
CA PHE A 29 22.22 -5.83 5.16
C PHE A 29 23.20 -5.14 4.22
N LEU A 30 22.91 -3.91 3.80
CA LEU A 30 23.76 -3.18 2.88
C LEU A 30 25.14 -2.86 3.48
N GLU A 31 25.16 -2.49 4.77
CA GLU A 31 26.39 -2.25 5.54
C GLU A 31 27.22 -3.52 5.70
N ARG A 32 26.59 -4.64 6.11
CA ARG A 32 27.25 -5.95 6.27
C ARG A 32 27.95 -6.41 5.00
N HIS A 33 27.34 -6.17 3.85
CA HIS A 33 27.87 -6.58 2.54
C HIS A 33 28.70 -5.48 1.84
N ARG A 34 29.02 -4.38 2.54
CA ARG A 34 29.90 -3.29 2.07
C ARG A 34 29.49 -2.78 0.69
N PHE A 35 28.24 -2.36 0.54
CA PHE A 35 27.78 -1.67 -0.66
C PHE A 35 28.23 -0.20 -0.64
N SER A 36 28.47 0.38 -1.83
CA SER A 36 28.81 1.79 -1.92
C SER A 36 27.63 2.70 -1.50
N PRO A 37 27.88 3.94 -1.03
CA PRO A 37 26.81 4.91 -0.73
C PRO A 37 25.88 5.16 -1.91
N PHE A 38 26.42 5.16 -3.14
CA PHE A 38 25.63 5.28 -4.35
C PHE A 38 24.67 4.10 -4.53
N SER A 39 25.15 2.87 -4.28
CA SER A 39 24.30 1.68 -4.31
C SER A 39 23.28 1.68 -3.19
N HIS A 40 23.61 2.18 -2.00
CA HIS A 40 22.64 2.38 -0.92
C HIS A 40 21.48 3.27 -1.39
N ALA A 41 21.78 4.43 -1.98
CA ALA A 41 20.76 5.34 -2.49
C ALA A 41 19.94 4.70 -3.62
N THR A 42 20.60 4.08 -4.59
CA THR A 42 19.93 3.48 -5.76
C THR A 42 19.02 2.31 -5.38
N ILE A 43 19.50 1.43 -4.51
CA ILE A 43 18.73 0.29 -4.01
C ILE A 43 17.56 0.85 -3.20
N SER A 44 17.81 1.69 -2.18
CA SER A 44 16.78 2.29 -1.33
C SER A 44 15.70 3.06 -2.10
N CYS A 45 16.04 3.62 -3.26
CA CYS A 45 15.07 4.31 -4.11
C CYS A 45 14.13 3.36 -4.86
N ARG A 46 14.61 2.19 -5.29
CA ARG A 46 13.71 1.14 -5.81
C ARG A 46 12.70 0.67 -4.76
N TRP A 47 13.08 0.76 -3.49
CA TRP A 47 12.30 0.35 -2.32
C TRP A 47 11.25 1.35 -1.84
N GLY A 48 11.53 2.65 -1.93
CA GLY A 48 10.70 3.71 -1.32
C GLY A 48 9.23 3.70 -1.75
N PRO A 49 8.93 3.71 -3.06
CA PRO A 49 7.53 3.72 -3.52
C PRO A 49 6.74 2.45 -3.21
N LEU A 50 7.40 1.29 -3.17
CA LEU A 50 6.73 0.01 -2.85
C LEU A 50 6.34 -0.09 -1.38
N SER A 51 7.03 0.64 -0.50
CA SER A 51 6.68 0.71 0.93
C SER A 51 5.75 1.88 1.26
N GLY A 52 5.39 2.73 0.29
CA GLY A 52 4.59 3.93 0.54
C GLY A 52 5.29 4.98 1.41
N LEU A 53 6.60 4.86 1.62
CA LEU A 53 7.36 5.70 2.54
C LEU A 53 7.97 6.91 1.82
N ARG A 54 7.71 8.11 2.33
CA ARG A 54 8.40 9.37 1.90
C ARG A 54 9.91 9.32 2.10
N ARG A 55 10.40 8.57 3.10
CA ARG A 55 11.83 8.54 3.44
C ARG A 55 12.43 7.13 3.33
N CYS A 56 13.45 6.96 2.49
CA CYS A 56 14.35 5.80 2.42
C CYS A 56 14.87 5.38 3.78
N ARG A 57 15.22 6.30 4.69
CA ARG A 57 15.73 5.95 6.02
C ARG A 57 14.72 5.13 6.85
N ARG A 58 13.42 5.38 6.68
CA ARG A 58 12.37 4.55 7.29
C ARG A 58 12.20 3.21 6.56
N CYS A 59 12.45 3.15 5.25
CA CYS A 59 12.52 1.88 4.51
C CYS A 59 13.69 1.04 5.02
N ALA A 60 14.82 1.70 5.30
CA ALA A 60 16.02 1.11 5.89
C ALA A 60 15.80 0.57 7.32
N ALA A 61 14.76 1.04 8.02
CA ALA A 61 14.31 0.51 9.31
C ALA A 61 13.15 -0.51 9.18
N SER A 62 12.56 -0.66 7.99
CA SER A 62 11.55 -1.70 7.75
C SER A 62 12.21 -3.07 7.74
N ARG A 63 11.50 -4.08 8.26
CA ARG A 63 12.03 -5.43 8.41
C ARG A 63 12.38 -6.01 7.04
N TRP A 64 13.58 -6.59 6.93
CA TRP A 64 14.15 -7.13 5.70
C TRP A 64 13.18 -8.04 4.90
N ARG A 65 12.30 -8.80 5.58
CA ARG A 65 11.35 -9.72 4.95
C ARG A 65 10.19 -9.07 4.17
N CYS A 66 9.48 -8.08 4.72
CA CYS A 66 8.38 -7.41 3.99
C CYS A 66 8.92 -6.70 2.76
N SER A 67 10.09 -6.08 2.94
CA SER A 67 10.89 -5.55 1.85
C SER A 67 11.19 -6.66 0.82
N CYS A 68 11.99 -7.66 1.16
CA CYS A 68 12.45 -8.64 0.19
C CYS A 68 11.35 -9.49 -0.48
N ALA A 69 10.26 -9.82 0.22
CA ALA A 69 9.10 -10.47 -0.37
C ALA A 69 8.46 -9.59 -1.45
N SER A 70 8.29 -8.28 -1.17
CA SER A 70 7.78 -7.32 -2.16
C SER A 70 8.68 -7.24 -3.41
N LEU A 71 10.01 -7.23 -3.28
CA LEU A 71 10.89 -7.20 -4.46
C LEU A 71 10.96 -8.49 -5.27
N ILE A 72 10.75 -9.65 -4.62
CA ILE A 72 10.62 -10.91 -5.35
C ILE A 72 9.28 -10.91 -6.11
N ILE A 73 8.18 -10.58 -5.43
CA ILE A 73 6.84 -10.57 -6.03
C ILE A 73 6.76 -9.57 -7.17
N THR A 74 7.40 -8.41 -7.02
CA THR A 74 7.44 -7.37 -8.06
C THR A 74 8.52 -7.61 -9.13
N GLY A 75 9.39 -8.61 -8.94
CA GLY A 75 10.51 -8.95 -9.82
C GLY A 75 11.55 -7.84 -10.00
N LEU A 76 11.63 -6.89 -9.08
CA LEU A 76 12.62 -5.81 -9.14
C LEU A 76 14.06 -6.29 -8.87
N LEU A 77 14.23 -7.51 -8.35
CA LEU A 77 15.52 -8.21 -8.26
C LEU A 77 15.93 -8.91 -9.56
N ASP A 78 15.04 -8.99 -10.55
CA ASP A 78 15.31 -9.69 -11.80
C ASP A 78 15.84 -8.74 -12.88
N ILE A 79 16.85 -9.20 -13.61
CA ILE A 79 17.42 -8.47 -14.75
C ILE A 79 16.89 -9.04 -16.06
N ARG A 80 16.56 -10.33 -16.09
CA ARG A 80 15.94 -11.06 -17.19
C ARG A 80 14.71 -11.80 -16.65
N GLN A 81 13.73 -12.08 -17.51
CA GLN A 81 12.49 -12.79 -17.14
C GLN A 81 11.76 -12.14 -15.96
N ARG A 82 11.58 -10.81 -16.01
CA ARG A 82 10.78 -10.11 -15.01
C ARG A 82 9.32 -10.56 -15.11
N PRO A 83 8.60 -10.64 -13.99
CA PRO A 83 7.15 -10.78 -13.98
C PRO A 83 6.52 -9.71 -14.87
N GLN A 84 5.56 -10.13 -15.69
CA GLN A 84 4.81 -9.21 -16.53
C GLN A 84 3.80 -8.47 -15.67
N TRP A 85 3.86 -7.15 -15.70
CA TRP A 85 2.86 -6.29 -15.06
C TRP A 85 1.69 -6.07 -16.02
N TYR A 86 0.48 -6.24 -15.51
CA TYR A 86 -0.75 -6.01 -16.25
C TYR A 86 -1.50 -4.82 -15.67
N VAL A 87 -2.23 -4.13 -16.54
CA VAL A 87 -3.21 -3.11 -16.18
C VAL A 87 -4.57 -3.56 -16.66
N VAL A 88 -5.62 -3.17 -15.94
CA VAL A 88 -6.99 -3.35 -16.41
C VAL A 88 -7.26 -2.23 -17.43
N PRO A 89 -7.59 -2.55 -18.70
CA PRO A 89 -7.98 -1.52 -19.67
C PRO A 89 -9.16 -0.71 -19.13
N GLY A 90 -9.08 0.63 -19.21
CA GLY A 90 -10.07 1.52 -18.58
C GLY A 90 -9.85 1.79 -17.08
N GLY A 91 -8.89 1.10 -16.46
CA GLY A 91 -8.47 1.29 -15.08
C GLY A 91 -9.33 0.54 -14.05
N SER A 92 -9.05 0.79 -12.77
CA SER A 92 -9.68 0.08 -11.65
C SER A 92 -11.20 0.24 -11.57
N ARG A 93 -11.76 1.31 -12.14
CA ARG A 93 -13.21 1.53 -12.19
C ARG A 93 -13.95 0.39 -12.88
N GLU A 94 -13.30 -0.32 -13.80
CA GLU A 94 -13.94 -1.34 -14.63
C GLU A 94 -14.27 -2.59 -13.81
N TYR A 95 -13.35 -3.06 -12.96
CA TYR A 95 -13.66 -4.17 -12.07
C TYR A 95 -14.68 -3.75 -11.00
N VAL A 96 -14.64 -2.51 -10.52
CA VAL A 96 -15.67 -1.99 -9.58
C VAL A 96 -17.04 -2.00 -10.24
N ARG A 97 -17.16 -1.52 -11.48
CA ARG A 97 -18.41 -1.55 -12.26
C ARG A 97 -18.91 -2.99 -12.44
N ALA A 98 -18.02 -3.91 -12.80
CA ALA A 98 -18.36 -5.32 -12.95
C ALA A 98 -18.86 -5.96 -11.64
N LEU A 99 -18.21 -5.65 -10.51
CA LEU A 99 -18.64 -6.11 -9.19
C LEU A 99 -20.03 -5.58 -8.82
N LEU A 100 -20.26 -4.27 -8.98
CA LEU A 100 -21.56 -3.66 -8.69
C LEU A 100 -22.68 -4.24 -9.55
N ALA A 101 -22.43 -4.45 -10.85
CA ALA A 101 -23.39 -5.05 -11.76
C ALA A 101 -23.75 -6.50 -11.37
N ARG A 102 -22.77 -7.28 -10.89
CA ARG A 102 -23.00 -8.67 -10.44
C ARG A 102 -23.69 -8.77 -9.08
N SER A 103 -23.54 -7.77 -8.22
CA SER A 103 -24.23 -7.76 -6.92
C SER A 103 -25.73 -7.56 -7.07
N GLY A 104 -26.16 -6.75 -8.05
CA GLY A 104 -27.58 -6.47 -8.31
C GLY A 104 -28.30 -5.96 -7.06
N ASP A 105 -29.53 -6.45 -6.83
CA ASP A 105 -30.38 -6.00 -5.72
C ASP A 105 -29.92 -6.49 -4.33
N ARG A 106 -28.93 -7.39 -4.27
CA ARG A 106 -28.36 -7.87 -3.00
C ARG A 106 -27.50 -6.82 -2.31
N LEU A 107 -27.03 -5.81 -3.03
CA LEU A 107 -26.17 -4.75 -2.51
C LEU A 107 -26.93 -3.43 -2.46
N ARG A 108 -27.16 -2.93 -1.25
CA ARG A 108 -27.63 -1.56 -1.05
C ARG A 108 -26.43 -0.62 -0.93
N LEU A 109 -26.02 -0.03 -2.05
CA LEU A 109 -24.94 0.96 -2.06
C LEU A 109 -25.42 2.33 -1.57
N ARG A 110 -24.72 2.90 -0.59
CA ARG A 110 -24.93 4.29 -0.12
C ARG A 110 -23.66 5.09 -0.27
N LEU A 111 -23.69 6.10 -1.14
CA LEU A 111 -22.59 7.05 -1.33
C LEU A 111 -22.81 8.29 -0.46
N ASN A 112 -21.74 9.01 -0.13
CA ASN A 112 -21.79 10.21 0.72
C ASN A 112 -22.46 9.99 2.08
N ALA A 113 -22.35 8.76 2.61
CA ALA A 113 -22.96 8.34 3.87
C ALA A 113 -21.86 7.90 4.86
N PRO A 114 -21.05 8.84 5.39
CA PRO A 114 -20.01 8.49 6.35
C PRO A 114 -20.64 7.93 7.63
N VAL A 115 -20.14 6.76 8.06
CA VAL A 115 -20.47 6.20 9.37
C VAL A 115 -19.71 7.01 10.42
N GLN A 116 -20.45 7.53 11.41
CA GLN A 116 -19.87 8.38 12.46
C GLN A 116 -19.50 7.56 13.69
N ASN A 117 -20.30 6.53 13.99
CA ASN A 117 -20.12 5.70 15.16
C ASN A 117 -20.74 4.31 14.93
N VAL A 118 -20.18 3.32 15.60
CA VAL A 118 -20.58 1.91 15.56
C VAL A 118 -20.74 1.41 16.99
N ILE A 119 -21.97 1.12 17.36
CA ILE A 119 -22.35 0.64 18.68
C ILE A 119 -22.65 -0.85 18.56
N ARG A 120 -22.00 -1.66 19.38
CA ARG A 120 -22.11 -3.12 19.35
C ARG A 120 -22.92 -3.58 20.54
N HIS A 121 -23.91 -4.42 20.28
CA HIS A 121 -24.81 -4.98 21.27
C HIS A 121 -24.66 -6.51 21.30
N GLN A 122 -25.26 -7.15 22.30
CA GLN A 122 -25.29 -8.61 22.38
C GLN A 122 -25.94 -9.24 21.14
N ASP A 123 -26.98 -8.61 20.60
CA ASP A 123 -27.82 -9.17 19.54
C ASP A 123 -27.61 -8.52 18.16
N GLY A 124 -26.73 -7.52 18.03
CA GLY A 124 -26.50 -6.84 16.76
C GLY A 124 -25.55 -5.67 16.85
N VAL A 125 -25.51 -4.88 15.78
CA VAL A 125 -24.67 -3.70 15.59
C VAL A 125 -25.52 -2.55 15.06
N THR A 126 -25.36 -1.38 15.67
CA THR A 126 -26.02 -0.14 15.26
C THR A 126 -24.98 0.81 14.65
N LEU A 127 -25.18 1.18 13.38
CA LEU A 127 -24.40 2.21 12.69
C LEU A 127 -25.10 3.55 12.82
N GLN A 128 -24.40 4.57 13.31
CA GLN A 128 -24.88 5.94 13.37
C GLN A 128 -24.35 6.72 12.16
N LEU A 129 -25.26 7.29 11.39
CA LEU A 129 -24.98 8.18 10.27
C LEU A 129 -25.68 9.51 10.48
N ALA A 130 -25.27 10.54 9.74
CA ALA A 130 -25.97 11.83 9.74
C ALA A 130 -27.46 11.73 9.36
N SER A 131 -27.82 10.71 8.57
CA SER A 131 -29.20 10.44 8.15
C SER A 131 -30.03 9.65 9.18
N GLY A 132 -29.45 9.27 10.31
CA GLY A 132 -30.06 8.41 11.32
C GLY A 132 -29.34 7.08 11.50
N GLU A 133 -29.97 6.18 12.25
CA GLU A 133 -29.40 4.90 12.66
C GLU A 133 -29.79 3.75 11.72
N GLN A 134 -28.92 2.74 11.65
CA GLN A 134 -29.17 1.49 10.94
C GLN A 134 -28.72 0.30 11.77
N HIS A 135 -29.51 -0.77 11.78
CA HIS A 135 -29.22 -1.99 12.53
C HIS A 135 -28.84 -3.15 11.61
N PHE A 136 -27.86 -3.93 12.04
CA PHE A 136 -27.33 -5.10 11.34
C PHE A 136 -26.92 -6.17 12.34
N ASP A 137 -26.75 -7.42 11.90
CA ASP A 137 -26.30 -8.51 12.78
C ASP A 137 -24.78 -8.50 13.00
N GLN A 138 -24.03 -8.01 12.01
CA GLN A 138 -22.56 -8.03 11.91
C GLN A 138 -22.08 -6.76 11.19
N ALA A 139 -20.87 -6.31 11.49
CA ALA A 139 -20.22 -5.19 10.80
C ALA A 139 -18.85 -5.59 10.23
N ILE A 140 -18.61 -5.24 8.97
CA ILE A 140 -17.32 -5.42 8.30
C ILE A 140 -16.71 -4.03 8.02
N PHE A 141 -15.57 -3.76 8.64
CA PHE A 141 -14.78 -2.56 8.45
C PHE A 141 -13.78 -2.79 7.32
N ALA A 142 -14.04 -2.19 6.16
CA ALA A 142 -13.16 -2.19 4.98
C ALA A 142 -12.50 -0.80 4.76
N CYS A 143 -12.09 -0.15 5.86
CA CYS A 143 -11.48 1.19 5.91
C CYS A 143 -10.11 1.13 6.60
N HIS A 144 -9.43 2.26 6.78
CA HIS A 144 -8.14 2.26 7.49
C HIS A 144 -8.35 1.88 8.97
N SER A 145 -7.34 1.22 9.57
CA SER A 145 -7.44 0.71 10.95
C SER A 145 -7.74 1.82 11.96
N ALA A 146 -7.16 3.01 11.77
CA ALA A 146 -7.40 4.17 12.61
C ALA A 146 -8.84 4.72 12.45
N GLU A 147 -9.40 4.67 11.24
CA GLU A 147 -10.80 5.06 10.99
C GLU A 147 -11.76 4.06 11.64
N ALA A 148 -11.50 2.75 11.48
CA ALA A 148 -12.27 1.71 12.14
C ALA A 148 -12.26 1.90 13.67
N LEU A 149 -11.08 2.11 14.26
CA LEU A 149 -10.93 2.34 15.69
C LEU A 149 -11.67 3.60 16.16
N ALA A 150 -11.61 4.70 15.39
CA ALA A 150 -12.28 5.95 15.72
C ALA A 150 -13.82 5.85 15.63
N MET A 151 -14.34 4.95 14.78
CA MET A 151 -15.77 4.71 14.66
C MET A 151 -16.33 3.78 15.74
N LEU A 152 -15.51 3.01 16.47
CA LEU A 152 -16.01 2.11 17.51
C LEU A 152 -16.37 2.89 18.78
N ALA A 153 -17.62 2.75 19.26
CA ALA A 153 -18.09 3.42 20.46
C ALA A 153 -17.38 2.91 21.74
N ASP A 154 -17.17 1.60 21.83
CA ASP A 154 -16.49 0.93 22.93
C ASP A 154 -15.51 -0.12 22.38
N PRO A 155 -14.31 0.28 21.93
CA PRO A 155 -13.31 -0.66 21.48
C PRO A 155 -12.72 -1.42 22.69
N THR A 156 -12.42 -2.69 22.51
CA THR A 156 -11.68 -3.48 23.50
C THR A 156 -10.24 -3.00 23.64
N LEU A 157 -9.55 -3.45 24.69
CA LEU A 157 -8.12 -3.21 24.82
C LEU A 157 -7.33 -3.80 23.62
N ALA A 158 -7.66 -5.03 23.22
CA ALA A 158 -7.03 -5.68 22.08
C ALA A 158 -7.25 -4.89 20.78
N GLU A 159 -8.46 -4.39 20.53
CA GLU A 159 -8.75 -3.57 19.34
C GLU A 159 -7.99 -2.25 19.35
N ARG A 160 -7.92 -1.56 20.49
CA ARG A 160 -7.13 -0.33 20.63
C ARG A 160 -5.66 -0.56 20.33
N GLU A 161 -5.06 -1.59 20.91
CA GLU A 161 -3.66 -1.94 20.69
C GLU A 161 -3.41 -2.33 19.23
N ILE A 162 -4.15 -3.32 18.71
CA ILE A 162 -3.89 -3.91 17.40
C ILE A 162 -4.18 -2.91 16.27
N LEU A 163 -5.34 -2.24 16.29
CA LEU A 163 -5.70 -1.30 15.23
C LEU A 163 -4.87 0.00 15.31
N GLY A 164 -4.53 0.43 16.52
CA GLY A 164 -3.70 1.61 16.79
C GLY A 164 -2.22 1.41 16.42
N ASP A 165 -1.71 0.20 16.53
CA ASP A 165 -0.33 -0.17 16.18
C ASP A 165 -0.07 -0.24 14.66
N ILE A 166 -1.13 -0.24 13.86
CA ILE A 166 -1.03 -0.12 12.40
C ILE A 166 -0.90 1.37 12.05
N GLY A 167 0.35 1.80 11.85
CA GLY A 167 0.65 3.19 11.52
C GLY A 167 0.29 3.55 10.08
N TRP A 168 0.08 4.84 9.81
CA TRP A 168 -0.26 5.35 8.49
C TRP A 168 0.65 6.49 8.07
N GLN A 169 0.87 6.61 6.77
CA GLN A 169 1.65 7.66 6.17
C GLN A 169 0.87 8.40 5.09
N ARG A 170 0.68 9.71 5.32
CA ARG A 170 0.12 10.64 4.34
C ARG A 170 1.11 10.92 3.20
N ASN A 171 0.67 10.66 1.98
CA ASN A 171 1.43 10.83 0.75
C ASN A 171 0.69 11.81 -0.17
N GLU A 172 1.40 12.86 -0.60
CA GLU A 172 0.90 13.78 -1.62
C GLU A 172 1.09 13.15 -2.99
N VAL A 173 0.06 13.24 -3.82
CA VAL A 173 0.05 12.72 -5.19
C VAL A 173 -0.39 13.82 -6.12
N VAL A 174 0.47 14.15 -7.09
CA VAL A 174 0.22 15.22 -8.05
C VAL A 174 0.09 14.62 -9.44
N LEU A 175 -1.08 14.80 -10.06
CA LEU A 175 -1.31 14.53 -11.47
C LEU A 175 -0.97 15.80 -12.26
N HIS A 176 0.00 15.72 -13.18
CA HIS A 176 0.49 16.86 -13.96
C HIS A 176 0.93 16.43 -15.37
N SER A 177 1.21 17.40 -16.24
CA SER A 177 1.79 17.20 -17.58
C SER A 177 3.22 17.73 -17.73
N ASP A 178 3.86 18.17 -16.63
CA ASP A 178 5.21 18.74 -16.64
C ASP A 178 6.29 17.69 -17.01
N PRO A 179 6.94 17.78 -18.19
CA PRO A 179 7.94 16.81 -18.63
C PRO A 179 9.26 16.93 -17.86
N ARG A 180 9.49 18.02 -17.11
CA ARG A 180 10.72 18.23 -16.33
C ARG A 180 10.88 17.22 -15.19
N TRP A 181 9.79 16.55 -14.80
CA TRP A 181 9.80 15.47 -13.82
C TRP A 181 10.25 14.13 -14.38
N LEU A 182 10.29 13.97 -15.70
CA LEU A 182 10.81 12.79 -16.39
C LEU A 182 12.30 12.95 -16.74
N PRO A 183 13.02 11.87 -17.10
CA PRO A 183 14.40 11.96 -17.56
C PRO A 183 14.55 12.91 -18.77
N VAL A 184 15.64 13.68 -18.78
CA VAL A 184 15.97 14.60 -19.90
C VAL A 184 16.01 13.86 -21.24
N ARG A 185 16.55 12.64 -21.23
CA ARG A 185 16.60 11.78 -22.42
C ARG A 185 15.29 10.99 -22.54
N LYS A 186 14.46 11.31 -23.54
CA LYS A 186 13.19 10.60 -23.83
C LYS A 186 13.35 9.08 -23.95
N ARG A 187 14.47 8.59 -24.49
CA ARG A 187 14.77 7.14 -24.58
C ARG A 187 14.86 6.43 -23.22
N ALA A 188 15.03 7.18 -22.13
CA ALA A 188 15.12 6.66 -20.77
C ALA A 188 13.78 6.78 -20.02
N TRP A 189 12.72 7.26 -20.67
CA TRP A 189 11.40 7.30 -20.07
C TRP A 189 10.91 5.88 -19.82
N ALA A 190 10.56 5.61 -18.57
CA ALA A 190 9.96 4.36 -18.16
C ALA A 190 8.59 4.62 -17.55
N SER A 191 7.81 3.58 -17.31
CA SER A 191 6.57 3.69 -16.55
C SER A 191 6.82 4.29 -15.17
N TRP A 192 7.99 4.02 -14.55
CA TRP A 192 8.39 4.49 -13.23
C TRP A 192 9.74 5.21 -13.32
N ASN A 193 9.80 6.49 -12.92
CA ASN A 193 11.01 7.31 -13.03
C ASN A 193 11.37 7.85 -11.64
N TYR A 194 12.58 7.53 -11.19
CA TYR A 194 13.06 7.94 -9.87
C TYR A 194 13.90 9.20 -9.98
N ARG A 195 13.69 10.13 -9.05
CA ARG A 195 14.56 11.29 -8.85
C ARG A 195 15.24 11.17 -7.50
N LEU A 196 16.57 11.14 -7.53
CA LEU A 196 17.41 11.24 -6.35
C LEU A 196 17.61 12.73 -6.04
N SER A 197 17.33 13.15 -4.82
CA SER A 197 17.73 14.48 -4.36
C SER A 197 19.21 14.43 -3.96
N GLU A 198 19.99 15.41 -4.40
CA GLU A 198 21.39 15.56 -4.01
C GLU A 198 21.52 16.01 -2.53
N GLN A 199 20.55 16.75 -2.03
CA GLN A 199 20.55 17.33 -0.68
C GLN A 199 19.92 16.42 0.37
N ASP A 200 18.94 15.59 -0.01
CA ASP A 200 18.32 14.59 0.87
C ASP A 200 18.24 13.25 0.14
N GLN A 201 19.35 12.51 0.15
CA GLN A 201 19.42 11.15 -0.38
C GLN A 201 18.43 10.19 0.29
N ALA A 202 17.77 10.62 1.39
CA ALA A 202 16.76 9.85 2.06
C ALA A 202 15.33 10.10 1.53
N SER A 203 15.06 11.07 0.65
CA SER A 203 13.71 11.27 0.09
C SER A 203 13.61 10.69 -1.32
N THR A 204 12.72 9.70 -1.52
CA THR A 204 12.45 9.14 -2.84
C THR A 204 11.30 9.87 -3.48
N CYS A 205 11.53 10.49 -4.62
CA CYS A 205 10.45 10.96 -5.47
C CYS A 205 10.34 10.05 -6.69
N VAL A 206 9.15 9.49 -6.89
CA VAL A 206 8.82 8.69 -8.08
C VAL A 206 7.80 9.44 -8.91
N THR A 207 8.01 9.42 -10.22
CA THR A 207 7.08 9.92 -11.22
C THR A 207 6.67 8.77 -12.13
N TYR A 208 5.39 8.44 -12.10
CA TYR A 208 4.79 7.49 -13.03
C TYR A 208 4.51 8.18 -14.35
N ASN A 209 5.05 7.66 -15.45
CA ASN A 209 4.61 8.04 -16.78
C ASN A 209 3.38 7.19 -17.13
N MET A 210 2.20 7.76 -16.98
CA MET A 210 0.94 7.05 -17.15
C MET A 210 0.69 6.66 -18.60
N ASN A 211 1.23 7.38 -19.58
CA ASN A 211 1.12 7.03 -20.99
C ASN A 211 1.76 5.67 -21.27
N ILE A 212 2.95 5.43 -20.72
CA ILE A 212 3.63 4.13 -20.85
C ILE A 212 2.96 3.09 -19.94
N LEU A 213 2.67 3.45 -18.68
CA LEU A 213 2.15 2.51 -17.68
C LEU A 213 0.78 1.94 -18.06
N GLN A 214 -0.11 2.77 -18.59
CA GLN A 214 -1.48 2.39 -18.96
C GLN A 214 -1.63 2.08 -20.46
N GLY A 215 -0.55 2.19 -21.24
CA GLY A 215 -0.61 2.01 -22.70
C GLY A 215 -1.56 2.99 -23.38
N LEU A 216 -1.52 4.27 -22.99
CA LEU A 216 -2.41 5.28 -23.55
C LEU A 216 -2.09 5.53 -25.04
N PRO A 217 -3.07 5.98 -25.84
CA PRO A 217 -2.85 6.34 -27.24
C PRO A 217 -1.71 7.35 -27.45
N ALA A 218 -1.06 7.29 -28.61
CA ALA A 218 0.12 8.11 -28.91
C ALA A 218 -0.17 9.63 -28.96
N ASP A 219 -1.42 10.00 -29.27
CA ASP A 219 -1.94 11.36 -29.30
C ASP A 219 -2.47 11.85 -27.93
N ALA A 220 -2.50 10.97 -26.92
CA ALA A 220 -2.90 11.36 -25.58
C ALA A 220 -1.94 12.41 -24.99
N PRO A 221 -2.44 13.40 -24.23
CA PRO A 221 -1.59 14.32 -23.48
C PRO A 221 -0.61 13.57 -22.56
N LEU A 222 0.51 14.21 -22.21
CA LEU A 222 1.42 13.66 -21.22
C LEU A 222 0.76 13.65 -19.83
N PHE A 223 0.62 12.46 -19.26
CA PHE A 223 0.11 12.26 -17.91
C PHE A 223 1.21 11.71 -17.02
N CYS A 224 1.60 12.52 -16.05
CA CYS A 224 2.54 12.16 -15.01
C CYS A 224 1.86 12.16 -13.65
N VAL A 225 2.15 11.14 -12.84
CA VAL A 225 1.76 11.10 -11.43
C VAL A 225 3.02 11.10 -10.58
N THR A 226 3.27 12.18 -9.86
CA THR A 226 4.43 12.30 -8.97
C THR A 226 4.00 12.15 -7.52
N LEU A 227 4.69 11.25 -6.81
CA LEU A 227 4.50 11.04 -5.38
C LEU A 227 5.48 11.91 -4.58
N ASN A 228 4.95 12.64 -3.61
CA ASN A 228 5.68 13.43 -2.62
C ASN A 228 6.79 14.29 -3.25
N PRO A 229 6.44 15.18 -4.19
CA PRO A 229 7.45 15.97 -4.90
C PRO A 229 8.23 16.85 -3.88
N PRO A 230 9.58 16.81 -3.88
CA PRO A 230 10.39 17.56 -2.91
C PRO A 230 10.32 19.08 -3.15
N THR A 231 10.02 19.47 -4.39
CA THR A 231 9.73 20.84 -4.79
C THR A 231 8.35 20.87 -5.44
N PRO A 232 7.55 21.92 -5.27
CA PRO A 232 6.23 21.99 -5.89
C PRO A 232 6.31 21.84 -7.41
N VAL A 233 5.44 20.99 -7.97
CA VAL A 233 5.20 20.96 -9.41
C VAL A 233 4.63 22.32 -9.84
N ASP A 234 5.16 22.87 -10.93
CA ASP A 234 4.71 24.15 -11.51
C ASP A 234 3.19 24.11 -11.77
N PRO A 235 2.41 25.02 -11.14
CA PRO A 235 0.95 24.98 -11.14
C PRO A 235 0.32 24.93 -12.53
N ARG A 236 0.97 25.50 -13.56
CA ARG A 236 0.45 25.54 -14.93
C ARG A 236 0.30 24.16 -15.56
N PHE A 237 1.05 23.17 -15.05
CA PHE A 237 0.99 21.80 -15.54
C PHE A 237 0.15 20.89 -14.65
N VAL A 238 -0.34 21.36 -13.50
CA VAL A 238 -1.02 20.53 -12.51
C VAL A 238 -2.50 20.39 -12.89
N TRP A 239 -2.94 19.15 -13.06
CA TRP A 239 -4.35 18.82 -13.26
C TRP A 239 -5.07 18.61 -11.93
N LYS A 240 -4.42 17.90 -10.99
CA LYS A 240 -5.02 17.54 -9.72
C LYS A 240 -3.97 17.24 -8.65
N ARG A 241 -4.28 17.62 -7.41
CA ARG A 241 -3.54 17.19 -6.20
C ARG A 241 -4.45 16.34 -5.35
N MET A 242 -3.90 15.26 -4.82
CA MET A 242 -4.60 14.29 -3.97
C MET A 242 -3.70 13.95 -2.78
N VAL A 243 -4.32 13.54 -1.69
CA VAL A 243 -3.60 12.98 -0.54
C VAL A 243 -4.14 11.59 -0.31
N TYR A 244 -3.25 10.61 -0.24
CA TYR A 244 -3.56 9.23 0.11
C TYR A 244 -2.80 8.84 1.36
N GLU A 245 -3.28 7.83 2.06
CA GLU A 245 -2.57 7.25 3.19
C GLU A 245 -2.14 5.83 2.84
N HIS A 246 -0.92 5.48 3.22
CA HIS A 246 -0.39 4.13 3.07
C HIS A 246 -0.05 3.55 4.45
N PRO A 247 -0.34 2.26 4.69
CA PRO A 247 0.02 1.61 5.95
C PRO A 247 1.55 1.53 6.07
N LEU A 248 2.03 1.69 7.31
CA LEU A 248 3.44 1.59 7.66
C LEU A 248 3.77 0.13 8.02
N PHE A 249 4.72 -0.47 7.31
CA PHE A 249 5.21 -1.81 7.61
C PHE A 249 6.48 -1.78 8.46
N ASN A 250 6.28 -1.69 9.78
CA ASN A 250 7.34 -1.70 10.79
C ASN A 250 7.15 -2.89 11.77
N PRO A 251 8.08 -3.12 12.72
CA PRO A 251 7.93 -4.23 13.68
C PRO A 251 6.64 -4.17 14.53
N GLN A 252 6.16 -2.97 14.86
CA GLN A 252 4.94 -2.76 15.63
C GLN A 252 3.70 -3.20 14.83
N SER A 253 3.54 -2.69 13.60
CA SER A 253 2.42 -3.08 12.74
C SER A 253 2.47 -4.56 12.34
N TRP A 254 3.66 -5.16 12.24
CA TRP A 254 3.80 -6.61 12.07
C TRP A 254 3.30 -7.40 13.29
N SER A 255 3.64 -6.95 14.50
CA SER A 255 3.13 -7.56 15.74
C SER A 255 1.61 -7.51 15.77
N ALA A 256 1.02 -6.36 15.42
CA ALA A 256 -0.43 -6.21 15.28
C ALA A 256 -1.04 -7.17 14.24
N GLN A 257 -0.42 -7.31 13.07
CA GLN A 257 -0.87 -8.26 12.03
C GLN A 257 -0.93 -9.71 12.54
N MET A 258 0.05 -10.15 13.34
CA MET A 258 0.06 -11.50 13.92
C MET A 258 -1.04 -11.74 14.95
N ARG A 259 -1.59 -10.67 15.52
CA ARG A 259 -2.66 -10.70 16.52
C ARG A 259 -4.06 -10.54 15.90
N ARG A 260 -4.18 -10.57 14.57
CA ARG A 260 -5.43 -10.36 13.82
C ARG A 260 -6.62 -11.21 14.32
N GLU A 261 -6.37 -12.46 14.67
CA GLU A 261 -7.39 -13.42 15.12
C GLU A 261 -7.94 -13.11 16.53
N GLU A 262 -7.25 -12.25 17.30
CA GLU A 262 -7.75 -11.78 18.60
C GLU A 262 -8.98 -10.88 18.46
N ILE A 263 -9.15 -10.21 17.30
CA ILE A 263 -10.21 -9.22 17.09
C ILE A 263 -11.18 -9.57 15.96
N ASN A 264 -10.74 -10.29 14.93
CA ASN A 264 -11.62 -10.67 13.82
C ASN A 264 -12.67 -11.70 14.26
N GLY A 265 -13.93 -11.45 13.92
CA GLY A 265 -15.06 -12.29 14.31
C GLY A 265 -15.44 -12.16 15.80
N ARG A 266 -14.84 -11.20 16.52
CA ARG A 266 -15.21 -10.87 17.90
C ARG A 266 -16.16 -9.69 17.91
N GLN A 267 -17.05 -9.67 18.89
CA GLN A 267 -18.05 -8.60 19.06
C GLN A 267 -18.79 -8.24 17.76
N ARG A 268 -19.19 -9.26 16.98
CA ARG A 268 -19.92 -9.09 15.71
C ARG A 268 -19.20 -8.18 14.70
N SER A 269 -17.88 -8.10 14.78
CA SER A 269 -17.04 -7.16 14.04
C SER A 269 -15.93 -7.88 13.28
N TRP A 270 -15.69 -7.40 12.07
CA TRP A 270 -14.66 -7.92 11.18
C TRP A 270 -13.89 -6.77 10.56
N PHE A 271 -12.60 -6.95 10.35
CA PHE A 271 -11.70 -5.92 9.85
C PHE A 271 -10.96 -6.50 8.65
N CYS A 272 -11.10 -5.87 7.48
CA CYS A 272 -10.40 -6.26 6.26
C CYS A 272 -9.77 -5.03 5.59
N GLY A 273 -8.71 -5.30 4.83
CA GLY A 273 -7.91 -4.29 4.16
C GLY A 273 -6.50 -4.80 3.88
N ALA A 274 -5.85 -4.19 2.90
CA ALA A 274 -4.51 -4.57 2.48
C ALA A 274 -3.46 -4.46 3.60
N TYR A 275 -3.75 -3.65 4.64
CA TYR A 275 -2.90 -3.47 5.81
C TYR A 275 -2.75 -4.72 6.68
N TRP A 276 -3.54 -5.79 6.46
CA TRP A 276 -3.35 -7.07 7.13
C TRP A 276 -2.20 -7.92 6.57
N TYR A 277 -1.69 -7.60 5.37
CA TYR A 277 -0.58 -8.33 4.75
C TYR A 277 0.49 -7.37 4.20
N ASN A 278 0.76 -7.36 2.89
CA ASN A 278 1.85 -6.60 2.29
C ASN A 278 1.42 -5.25 1.70
N GLY A 279 0.14 -4.87 1.83
CA GLY A 279 -0.36 -3.55 1.39
C GLY A 279 -0.72 -3.43 -0.09
N PHE A 280 -0.74 -4.53 -0.85
CA PHE A 280 -1.12 -4.52 -2.26
C PHE A 280 -2.61 -4.79 -2.48
N HIS A 281 -3.08 -4.62 -3.72
CA HIS A 281 -4.49 -4.79 -4.07
C HIS A 281 -5.00 -6.21 -3.78
N GLU A 282 -4.19 -7.23 -4.09
CA GLU A 282 -4.49 -8.64 -3.83
C GLU A 282 -4.64 -8.93 -2.33
N ASP A 283 -3.82 -8.29 -1.49
CA ASP A 283 -3.89 -8.42 -0.04
C ASP A 283 -5.24 -7.91 0.50
N GLY A 284 -5.79 -6.86 -0.11
CA GLY A 284 -7.14 -6.38 0.19
C GLY A 284 -8.20 -7.44 -0.11
N VAL A 285 -8.17 -8.03 -1.30
CA VAL A 285 -9.12 -9.09 -1.70
C VAL A 285 -8.97 -10.32 -0.81
N ARG A 286 -7.74 -10.79 -0.59
CA ARG A 286 -7.45 -11.90 0.31
C ARG A 286 -8.02 -11.66 1.71
N SER A 287 -7.81 -10.47 2.28
CA SER A 287 -8.28 -10.17 3.63
C SER A 287 -9.81 -10.19 3.73
N ALA A 288 -10.51 -9.79 2.65
CA ALA A 288 -11.96 -9.86 2.58
C ALA A 288 -12.45 -11.31 2.47
N LEU A 289 -11.76 -12.16 1.69
CA LEU A 289 -12.08 -13.60 1.61
C LEU A 289 -11.91 -14.30 2.96
N ASP A 290 -10.87 -13.97 3.73
CA ASP A 290 -10.69 -14.49 5.10
C ASP A 290 -11.90 -14.14 5.98
N VAL A 291 -12.39 -12.89 5.92
CA VAL A 291 -13.58 -12.46 6.66
C VAL A 291 -14.83 -13.22 6.22
N VAL A 292 -15.06 -13.33 4.90
CA VAL A 292 -16.22 -14.07 4.36
C VAL A 292 -16.19 -15.53 4.80
N ASN A 293 -15.04 -16.19 4.73
CA ASN A 293 -14.88 -17.58 5.18
C ASN A 293 -15.12 -17.71 6.69
N GLY A 294 -14.66 -16.74 7.49
CA GLY A 294 -14.93 -16.69 8.92
C GLY A 294 -16.41 -16.55 9.27
N ILE A 295 -17.15 -15.71 8.54
CA ILE A 295 -18.60 -15.55 8.70
C ILE A 295 -19.32 -16.85 8.34
N ILE A 296 -19.00 -17.44 7.18
CA ILE A 296 -19.59 -18.72 6.75
C ILE A 296 -19.33 -19.83 7.78
N ALA A 297 -18.12 -19.90 8.35
CA ALA A 297 -17.80 -20.89 9.37
C ALA A 297 -18.60 -20.68 10.68
N ALA A 298 -18.85 -19.44 11.07
CA ALA A 298 -19.62 -19.11 12.26
C ALA A 298 -21.13 -19.35 12.09
N GLU A 299 -21.68 -19.22 10.88
CA GLU A 299 -23.11 -19.48 10.59
C GLU A 299 -23.44 -20.97 10.45
N ASN A 300 -22.43 -21.82 10.18
CA ASN A 300 -22.59 -23.27 10.07
C ASN A 300 -22.42 -24.02 11.41
N LEU A 301 -22.21 -23.30 12.51
CA LEU A 301 -22.10 -23.81 13.89
C LEU A 301 -23.38 -23.51 14.67
#